data_AF-A0A7R8Z9Z2-F1
#
_entry.id   AF-A0A7R8Z9Z2-F1
#
_cell.length_a   1.000
_cell.length_b   1.000
_cell.length_c   1.000
_cell.angle_alpha   90.00
_cell.angle_beta   90.00
_cell.angle_gamma   90.00
#
_symmetry.space_group_name_H-M   'P 1'
#
loop_
_entity.id
_entity.type
_entity.pdbx_description
1 polymer ?
#
loop_
_entity_poly.entity_id
_entity_poly.type
_entity_poly.pdbx_seq_one_letter_code
_entity_poly.pdbx_strand_id
1 'polypeptide(L)'
;MSSPTSDSSASRGLEMLGHGGGLQEMAISATSTTNYCGGTTTITSNLHKLQQEQQQQPMLQDFLSVGMGANNNNTNLNGKKAMSFSPEHIACMCEALQQSGDLEKLEMFLWNLPPNELLRGNEAIFRARAAVAFFRGMYTELYAILESHNFDGRHHPELQQMWFKAHYREAEKVRGRALGAVDKYRLRKKHPLPTTIWDGEETVYCFKEKSRNALKECYNRNRYPTPDEKRGLAKKTGLTLTQVSNWFKNRRQRDRGPQTRG
;
A
#
# COMPACT_ATOMS: atom_id res chain seq x y z
N MET A 1 22.83 43.13 37.11
CA MET A 1 22.62 42.39 35.85
C MET A 1 21.35 41.57 36.04
N SER A 2 20.22 41.73 35.39
CA SER A 2 19.61 42.76 34.53
C SER A 2 18.09 42.50 34.62
N SER A 3 17.29 43.56 34.46
CA SER A 3 15.82 43.56 34.60
C SER A 3 15.08 43.07 33.33
N PRO A 4 13.74 43.25 33.15
CA PRO A 4 12.82 42.27 32.56
C PRO A 4 12.29 42.65 31.16
N THR A 5 11.43 41.84 30.52
CA THR A 5 10.54 42.31 29.44
C THR A 5 9.18 41.58 29.37
N SER A 6 8.16 42.40 29.10
CA SER A 6 6.73 42.17 28.92
C SER A 6 6.30 42.28 27.45
N ASP A 7 5.06 41.83 27.16
CA ASP A 7 4.18 42.07 25.99
C ASP A 7 4.63 41.66 24.58
N SER A 8 3.88 40.85 23.81
CA SER A 8 2.50 40.97 23.28
C SER A 8 2.39 41.88 22.06
N SER A 9 2.19 41.28 20.87
CA SER A 9 1.17 41.63 19.86
C SER A 9 1.56 41.22 18.43
N ALA A 10 0.78 40.27 17.90
CA ALA A 10 0.25 40.12 16.55
C ALA A 10 0.94 40.79 15.34
N SER A 11 1.22 39.97 14.32
CA SER A 11 0.68 40.19 12.96
C SER A 11 0.66 38.90 12.12
N ARG A 12 -0.41 38.82 11.31
CA ARG A 12 -0.88 37.73 10.46
C ARG A 12 -0.05 37.55 9.17
N GLY A 13 -0.15 36.36 8.57
CA GLY A 13 0.19 36.05 7.17
C GLY A 13 0.59 34.57 7.04
N LEU A 14 -0.36 33.63 6.90
CA LEU A 14 -1.02 33.18 5.66
C LEU A 14 -0.09 32.39 4.72
N GLU A 15 -0.40 31.08 4.63
CA GLU A 15 -0.22 30.13 3.52
C GLU A 15 1.19 29.89 2.93
N MET A 16 1.56 28.60 2.81
CA MET A 16 1.72 27.94 1.51
C MET A 16 1.89 26.42 1.70
N LEU A 17 0.95 25.68 1.10
CA LEU A 17 0.99 24.25 0.88
C LEU A 17 2.12 23.92 -0.11
N GLY A 18 3.14 23.20 0.35
CA GLY A 18 4.15 22.59 -0.51
C GLY A 18 3.86 21.10 -0.72
N HIS A 19 2.96 20.79 -1.65
CA HIS A 19 2.91 19.46 -2.30
C HIS A 19 4.03 19.41 -3.34
N GLY A 20 4.82 18.34 -3.34
CA GLY A 20 5.75 18.09 -4.45
C GLY A 20 6.84 17.10 -4.08
N GLY A 21 6.67 15.85 -4.51
CA GLY A 21 7.77 14.89 -4.61
C GLY A 21 7.53 13.60 -3.81
N GLY A 22 7.19 12.52 -4.52
CA GLY A 22 7.34 11.17 -3.97
C GLY A 22 6.38 10.12 -4.48
N LEU A 23 6.17 9.99 -5.79
CA LEU A 23 5.47 8.82 -6.36
C LEU A 23 6.10 8.25 -7.65
N GLN A 24 7.36 8.58 -7.97
CA GLN A 24 8.10 7.98 -9.10
C GLN A 24 8.96 6.76 -8.69
N GLU A 25 8.51 5.95 -7.74
CA GLU A 25 9.24 4.73 -7.32
C GLU A 25 8.31 3.52 -7.24
N MET A 26 7.40 3.39 -8.22
CA MET A 26 6.54 2.21 -8.42
C MET A 26 6.89 1.42 -9.69
N ALA A 27 8.16 1.46 -10.09
CA ALA A 27 8.71 0.52 -11.06
C ALA A 27 10.06 0.02 -10.55
N ILE A 28 10.24 -1.31 -10.60
CA ILE A 28 11.46 -2.08 -10.32
C ILE A 28 11.72 -2.39 -8.84
N SER A 29 11.20 -3.52 -8.36
CA SER A 29 11.99 -4.54 -7.66
C SER A 29 11.11 -5.74 -7.25
N ALA A 30 10.87 -6.63 -8.21
CA ALA A 30 10.39 -7.99 -7.95
C ALA A 30 11.29 -8.99 -8.68
N THR A 31 12.55 -9.10 -8.27
CA THR A 31 13.40 -10.25 -8.57
C THR A 31 14.17 -10.63 -7.32
N SER A 32 13.69 -11.65 -6.63
CA SER A 32 14.51 -12.49 -5.76
C SER A 32 14.21 -13.92 -6.15
N THR A 33 14.92 -14.37 -7.17
CA THR A 33 14.88 -15.73 -7.72
C THR A 33 15.54 -16.69 -6.74
N THR A 34 14.77 -17.64 -6.25
CA THR A 34 15.28 -18.90 -5.68
C THR A 34 15.75 -19.79 -6.82
N ASN A 35 17.03 -20.15 -6.82
CA ASN A 35 17.61 -21.10 -7.76
C ASN A 35 17.08 -22.52 -7.50
N TYR A 36 16.51 -23.14 -8.54
CA TYR A 36 16.47 -24.59 -8.73
C TYR A 36 16.67 -24.92 -10.21
N CYS A 37 17.40 -26.00 -10.46
CA CYS A 37 17.97 -26.37 -11.76
C CYS A 37 17.01 -27.11 -12.70
N GLY A 38 17.27 -26.98 -14.01
CA GLY A 38 17.01 -28.02 -15.01
C GLY A 38 15.96 -27.67 -16.08
N GLY A 39 16.35 -27.79 -17.35
CA GLY A 39 15.42 -28.00 -18.47
C GLY A 39 15.41 -26.90 -19.55
N THR A 40 16.05 -27.19 -20.67
CA THR A 40 16.02 -26.47 -21.96
C THR A 40 14.65 -26.56 -22.65
N THR A 41 14.06 -25.45 -23.12
CA THR A 41 13.48 -25.34 -24.50
C THR A 41 12.99 -23.92 -24.86
N THR A 42 13.33 -23.53 -26.10
CA THR A 42 12.56 -22.75 -27.08
C THR A 42 12.42 -21.22 -26.93
N ILE A 43 13.15 -20.56 -27.83
CA ILE A 43 13.07 -19.16 -28.26
C ILE A 43 11.80 -18.99 -29.11
N THR A 44 10.72 -18.44 -28.56
CA THR A 44 9.63 -17.82 -29.35
C THR A 44 8.70 -17.02 -28.43
N SER A 45 9.07 -15.78 -28.10
CA SER A 45 8.15 -14.89 -27.36
C SER A 45 8.31 -13.39 -27.64
N ASN A 46 9.23 -13.00 -28.52
CA ASN A 46 9.45 -11.58 -28.83
C ASN A 46 8.63 -11.06 -30.02
N LEU A 47 7.97 -11.92 -30.80
CA LEU A 47 7.14 -11.48 -31.92
C LEU A 47 5.70 -11.12 -31.54
N HIS A 48 5.20 -11.61 -30.40
CA HIS A 48 3.83 -11.34 -29.96
C HIS A 48 3.69 -10.06 -29.11
N LYS A 49 4.80 -9.50 -28.60
CA LYS A 49 4.81 -8.22 -27.86
C LYS A 49 4.87 -6.99 -28.76
N LEU A 50 5.55 -7.08 -29.90
CA LEU A 50 5.65 -5.96 -30.85
C LEU A 50 4.38 -5.73 -31.68
N GLN A 51 3.46 -6.70 -31.73
CA GLN A 51 2.20 -6.53 -32.46
C GLN A 51 1.11 -5.84 -31.61
N GLN A 52 1.20 -5.86 -30.27
CA GLN A 52 0.21 -5.23 -29.39
C GLN A 52 0.51 -3.76 -29.07
N GLU A 53 1.76 -3.32 -29.14
CA GLU A 53 2.12 -1.90 -28.87
C GLU A 53 1.70 -0.93 -29.98
N GLN A 54 1.41 -1.39 -31.20
CA GLN A 54 1.04 -0.49 -32.31
C GLN A 54 -0.45 -0.14 -32.42
N GLN A 55 -1.36 -0.80 -31.69
CA GLN A 55 -2.80 -0.51 -31.79
C GLN A 55 -3.34 0.48 -30.74
N GLN A 56 -2.54 0.87 -29.73
CA GLN A 56 -3.00 1.77 -28.65
C GLN A 56 -2.68 3.25 -28.84
N GLN A 57 -1.80 3.61 -29.79
CA GLN A 57 -1.40 5.01 -29.98
C GLN A 57 -2.43 5.95 -30.64
N PRO A 58 -3.28 5.55 -31.61
CA PRO A 58 -4.16 6.53 -32.27
C PRO A 58 -5.37 6.97 -31.41
N MET A 59 -5.85 6.16 -30.45
CA MET A 59 -6.98 6.56 -29.60
C MET A 59 -6.64 7.60 -28.52
N LEU A 60 -5.41 7.61 -28.02
CA LEU A 60 -4.98 8.59 -27.01
C LEU A 60 -4.72 9.98 -27.62
N GLN A 61 -4.33 10.05 -28.91
CA GLN A 61 -4.16 11.32 -29.61
C GLN A 61 -5.50 12.01 -29.89
N ASP A 62 -6.53 11.27 -30.29
CA ASP A 62 -7.87 11.85 -30.53
C ASP A 62 -8.50 12.39 -29.24
N PHE A 63 -8.23 11.76 -28.08
CA PHE A 63 -8.72 12.25 -26.79
C PHE A 63 -7.95 13.49 -26.28
N LEU A 64 -6.62 13.54 -26.45
CA LEU A 64 -5.83 14.73 -26.11
C LEU A 64 -6.12 15.93 -27.02
N SER A 65 -6.62 15.69 -28.24
CA SER A 65 -6.98 16.73 -29.22
C SER A 65 -8.36 17.36 -28.96
N VAL A 66 -9.31 16.62 -28.38
CA VAL A 66 -10.72 17.08 -28.25
C VAL A 66 -10.99 17.93 -26.98
N GLY A 67 -9.97 18.24 -26.17
CA GLY A 67 -10.17 18.69 -24.79
C GLY A 67 -9.48 19.96 -24.30
N MET A 68 -8.99 20.88 -25.14
CA MET A 68 -8.58 22.22 -24.68
C MET A 68 -8.76 23.28 -25.78
N GLY A 69 -9.96 23.82 -25.89
CA GLY A 69 -10.27 24.99 -26.70
C GLY A 69 -11.27 25.87 -25.97
N ALA A 70 -10.78 26.71 -25.05
CA ALA A 70 -11.58 27.77 -24.47
C ALA A 70 -11.63 28.94 -25.48
N ASN A 71 -12.77 29.17 -26.14
CA ASN A 71 -13.18 30.54 -26.42
C ASN A 71 -14.71 30.70 -26.57
N ASN A 72 -15.18 31.75 -25.88
CA ASN A 72 -16.50 32.33 -25.74
C ASN A 72 -17.51 32.15 -26.90
N ASN A 73 -18.70 31.63 -26.59
CA ASN A 73 -19.98 32.35 -26.73
C ASN A 73 -21.18 31.52 -26.24
N ASN A 74 -21.91 32.11 -25.30
CA ASN A 74 -23.29 31.89 -24.86
C ASN A 74 -24.12 30.78 -25.57
N THR A 75 -24.52 29.74 -24.84
CA THR A 75 -25.95 29.39 -24.57
C THR A 75 -26.09 28.02 -23.88
N ASN A 76 -27.00 28.02 -22.90
CA ASN A 76 -27.81 26.90 -22.40
C ASN A 76 -27.20 25.86 -21.44
N LEU A 77 -27.77 25.91 -20.24
CA LEU A 77 -27.74 24.87 -19.21
C LEU A 77 -28.40 23.60 -19.77
N ASN A 78 -27.98 22.43 -19.26
CA ASN A 78 -28.65 21.13 -19.41
C ASN A 78 -28.21 20.19 -20.56
N GLY A 79 -26.90 19.90 -20.66
CA GLY A 79 -26.40 18.90 -21.60
C GLY A 79 -25.01 18.34 -21.27
N LYS A 80 -24.83 17.72 -20.10
CA LYS A 80 -23.67 16.83 -19.91
C LYS A 80 -23.89 15.62 -20.83
N LYS A 81 -23.27 15.61 -22.00
CA LYS A 81 -23.19 14.43 -22.88
C LYS A 81 -22.54 13.32 -22.06
N ALA A 82 -23.34 12.40 -21.55
CA ALA A 82 -22.83 11.20 -20.90
C ALA A 82 -22.11 10.39 -21.98
N MET A 83 -20.79 10.34 -21.91
CA MET A 83 -19.99 9.54 -22.82
C MET A 83 -20.29 8.07 -22.52
N SER A 84 -21.04 7.41 -23.40
CA SER A 84 -21.30 5.98 -23.31
C SER A 84 -20.10 5.22 -23.90
N PHE A 85 -19.19 4.80 -23.03
CA PHE A 85 -18.07 3.94 -23.41
C PHE A 85 -18.43 2.47 -23.21
N SER A 86 -17.80 1.58 -23.99
CA SER A 86 -17.83 0.14 -23.71
C SER A 86 -17.09 -0.14 -22.40
N PRO A 87 -17.52 -1.10 -21.56
CA PRO A 87 -16.83 -1.47 -20.33
C PRO A 87 -15.33 -1.78 -20.54
N GLU A 88 -14.97 -2.35 -21.68
CA GLU A 88 -13.59 -2.67 -22.06
C GLU A 88 -12.78 -1.40 -22.34
N HIS A 89 -13.37 -0.39 -22.97
CA HIS A 89 -12.72 0.90 -23.19
C HIS A 89 -12.53 1.65 -21.88
N ILE A 90 -13.53 1.62 -20.98
CA ILE A 90 -13.41 2.22 -19.65
C ILE A 90 -12.27 1.55 -18.87
N ALA A 91 -12.19 0.22 -18.88
CA ALA A 91 -11.10 -0.51 -18.24
C ALA A 91 -9.73 -0.13 -18.82
N CYS A 92 -9.61 -0.10 -20.16
CA CYS A 92 -8.38 0.31 -20.84
C CYS A 92 -7.95 1.74 -20.47
N MET A 93 -8.90 2.69 -20.45
CA MET A 93 -8.64 4.08 -20.05
C MET A 93 -8.19 4.18 -18.58
N CYS A 94 -8.86 3.46 -17.66
CA CYS A 94 -8.47 3.39 -16.26
C CYS A 94 -7.04 2.86 -16.09
N GLU A 95 -6.65 1.85 -16.85
CA GLU A 95 -5.31 1.26 -16.80
C GLU A 95 -4.25 2.20 -17.37
N ALA A 96 -4.50 2.80 -18.53
CA ALA A 96 -3.57 3.74 -19.16
C ALA A 96 -3.31 4.96 -18.26
N LEU A 97 -4.38 5.52 -17.65
CA LEU A 97 -4.26 6.65 -16.74
C LEU A 97 -3.51 6.28 -15.45
N GLN A 98 -3.78 5.10 -14.87
CA GLN A 98 -3.02 4.59 -13.73
C GLN A 98 -1.52 4.42 -14.05
N GLN A 99 -1.19 3.83 -15.21
CA GLN A 99 0.21 3.65 -15.64
C GLN A 99 0.94 4.97 -15.88
N SER A 100 0.22 5.99 -16.39
CA SER A 100 0.78 7.33 -16.59
C SER A 100 1.05 8.09 -15.30
N GLY A 101 0.46 7.65 -14.17
CA GLY A 101 0.56 8.32 -12.87
C GLY A 101 -0.27 9.59 -12.73
N ASP A 102 -1.04 9.97 -13.74
CA ASP A 102 -1.90 11.17 -13.73
C ASP A 102 -3.24 10.87 -13.04
N LEU A 103 -3.20 10.87 -11.69
CA LEU A 103 -4.36 10.55 -10.85
C LEU A 103 -5.44 11.64 -10.88
N GLU A 104 -5.09 12.89 -11.22
CA GLU A 104 -6.06 13.98 -11.35
C GLU A 104 -6.93 13.79 -12.60
N LYS A 105 -6.33 13.41 -13.73
CA LYS A 105 -7.10 13.04 -14.93
C LYS A 105 -7.93 11.78 -14.71
N LEU A 106 -7.40 10.80 -13.96
CA LEU A 106 -8.14 9.59 -13.60
C LEU A 106 -9.39 9.92 -12.80
N GLU A 107 -9.28 10.79 -11.80
CA GLU A 107 -10.42 11.23 -11.01
C GLU A 107 -11.45 11.98 -11.86
N MET A 108 -11.00 12.91 -12.71
CA MET A 108 -11.89 13.63 -13.61
C MET A 108 -12.62 12.68 -14.55
N PHE A 109 -11.93 11.67 -15.06
CA PHE A 109 -12.54 10.62 -15.89
C PHE A 109 -13.62 9.85 -15.10
N LEU A 110 -13.30 9.37 -13.90
CA LEU A 110 -14.24 8.63 -13.05
C LEU A 110 -15.47 9.46 -12.65
N TRP A 111 -15.31 10.76 -12.40
CA TRP A 111 -16.41 11.67 -12.07
C TRP A 111 -17.39 11.88 -13.22
N ASN A 112 -16.90 11.77 -14.46
CA ASN A 112 -17.73 11.93 -15.66
C ASN A 112 -18.38 10.63 -16.12
N LEU A 113 -18.07 9.49 -15.50
CA LEU A 113 -18.73 8.22 -15.81
C LEU A 113 -20.15 8.18 -15.25
N PRO A 114 -21.13 7.65 -16.00
CA PRO A 114 -22.49 7.49 -15.49
C PRO A 114 -22.53 6.50 -14.31
N PRO A 115 -23.40 6.71 -13.29
CA PRO A 115 -23.44 5.89 -12.08
C PRO A 115 -23.58 4.38 -12.32
N ASN A 116 -24.26 3.99 -13.40
CA ASN A 116 -24.48 2.58 -13.76
C ASN A 116 -23.17 1.86 -14.14
N GLU A 117 -22.23 2.58 -14.77
CA GLU A 117 -20.91 2.03 -15.14
C GLU A 117 -19.98 1.94 -13.93
N LEU A 118 -20.16 2.83 -12.95
CA LEU A 118 -19.43 2.79 -11.67
C LEU A 118 -19.86 1.61 -10.78
N LEU A 119 -21.11 1.16 -10.89
CA LEU A 119 -21.69 0.09 -10.07
C LEU A 119 -21.58 -1.29 -10.72
N ARG A 120 -21.69 -1.40 -12.06
CA ARG A 120 -21.40 -2.64 -12.81
C ARG A 120 -19.90 -2.83 -13.09
N GLY A 121 -19.06 -1.93 -12.59
CA GLY A 121 -17.72 -1.72 -13.08
C GLY A 121 -16.85 -2.97 -13.06
N ASN A 122 -16.09 -3.14 -14.13
CA ASN A 122 -15.00 -4.11 -14.20
C ASN A 122 -13.99 -3.82 -13.07
N GLU A 123 -13.24 -4.83 -12.64
CA GLU A 123 -12.21 -4.74 -11.60
C GLU A 123 -11.31 -3.50 -11.75
N ALA A 124 -10.96 -3.15 -13.00
CA ALA A 124 -10.17 -1.97 -13.33
C ALA A 124 -10.75 -0.65 -12.80
N ILE A 125 -12.08 -0.50 -12.75
CA ILE A 125 -12.76 0.69 -12.22
C ILE A 125 -12.63 0.75 -10.71
N PHE A 126 -12.82 -0.37 -10.00
CA PHE A 126 -12.64 -0.40 -8.54
C PHE A 126 -11.19 -0.15 -8.15
N ARG A 127 -10.22 -0.68 -8.90
CA ARG A 127 -8.80 -0.34 -8.71
C ARG A 127 -8.52 1.14 -8.94
N ALA A 128 -9.06 1.72 -10.02
CA ALA A 128 -8.93 3.15 -10.30
C ALA A 128 -9.52 4.03 -9.18
N ARG A 129 -10.73 3.69 -8.72
CA ARG A 129 -11.39 4.38 -7.61
C ARG A 129 -10.61 4.25 -6.31
N ALA A 130 -10.10 3.07 -5.98
CA ALA A 130 -9.24 2.86 -4.82
C ALA A 130 -7.98 3.75 -4.90
N ALA A 131 -7.32 3.80 -6.06
CA ALA A 131 -6.15 4.64 -6.28
C ALA A 131 -6.44 6.14 -6.09
N VAL A 132 -7.55 6.63 -6.64
CA VAL A 132 -8.01 8.02 -6.47
C VAL A 132 -8.36 8.32 -5.01
N ALA A 133 -9.10 7.43 -4.34
CA ALA A 133 -9.44 7.57 -2.92
C ALA A 133 -8.18 7.65 -2.04
N PHE A 134 -7.18 6.81 -2.32
CA PHE A 134 -5.88 6.84 -1.64
C PHE A 134 -5.11 8.15 -1.86
N PHE A 135 -5.11 8.66 -3.10
CA PHE A 135 -4.48 9.93 -3.47
C PHE A 135 -5.12 11.12 -2.76
N ARG A 136 -6.46 11.18 -2.74
CA ARG A 136 -7.24 12.23 -2.07
C ARG A 136 -7.23 12.13 -0.53
N GLY A 137 -6.69 11.05 0.02
CA GLY A 137 -6.72 10.78 1.46
C GLY A 137 -8.10 10.40 2.00
N MET A 138 -9.01 9.97 1.12
CA MET A 138 -10.35 9.48 1.48
C MET A 138 -10.27 8.00 1.86
N TYR A 139 -9.59 7.72 2.98
CA TYR A 139 -9.28 6.34 3.36
C TYR A 139 -10.51 5.50 3.70
N THR A 140 -11.59 6.11 4.18
CA THR A 140 -12.86 5.41 4.42
C THR A 140 -13.44 4.80 3.15
N GLU A 141 -13.42 5.54 2.03
CA GLU A 141 -13.87 5.01 0.73
C GLU A 141 -12.92 3.92 0.24
N LEU A 142 -11.61 4.14 0.36
CA LEU A 142 -10.61 3.13 0.02
C LEU A 142 -10.88 1.80 0.74
N TYR A 143 -11.09 1.83 2.06
CA TYR A 143 -11.37 0.62 2.84
C TYR A 143 -12.66 -0.05 2.37
N ALA A 144 -13.73 0.73 2.17
CA ALA A 144 -15.00 0.21 1.69
C ALA A 144 -14.85 -0.50 0.34
N ILE A 145 -14.10 0.07 -0.61
CA ILE A 145 -13.85 -0.57 -1.91
C ILE A 145 -13.07 -1.87 -1.75
N LEU A 146 -11.96 -1.83 -1.00
CA LEU A 146 -11.10 -2.98 -0.82
C LEU A 146 -11.78 -4.12 -0.07
N GLU A 147 -12.69 -3.83 0.87
CA GLU A 147 -13.41 -4.85 1.65
C GLU A 147 -14.61 -5.46 0.91
N SER A 148 -15.18 -4.78 -0.08
CA SER A 148 -16.45 -5.17 -0.70
C SER A 148 -16.32 -5.86 -2.07
N HIS A 149 -15.19 -5.75 -2.74
CA HIS A 149 -15.00 -6.28 -4.10
C HIS A 149 -13.82 -7.25 -4.14
N ASN A 150 -13.96 -8.36 -4.86
CA ASN A 150 -12.87 -9.30 -5.08
C ASN A 150 -11.97 -8.82 -6.22
N PHE A 151 -10.68 -9.04 -6.07
CA PHE A 151 -9.65 -8.67 -7.05
C PHE A 151 -8.88 -9.91 -7.50
N ASP A 152 -8.35 -9.87 -8.71
CA ASP A 152 -7.43 -10.89 -9.21
C ASP A 152 -6.12 -10.85 -8.41
N GLY A 153 -5.56 -12.02 -8.12
CA GLY A 153 -4.33 -12.18 -7.34
C GLY A 153 -3.15 -11.37 -7.87
N ARG A 154 -3.10 -11.09 -9.18
CA ARG A 154 -2.06 -10.25 -9.79
C ARG A 154 -2.06 -8.80 -9.28
N HIS A 155 -3.22 -8.31 -8.83
CA HIS A 155 -3.38 -6.95 -8.33
C HIS A 155 -3.26 -6.85 -6.80
N HIS A 156 -3.32 -7.98 -6.08
CA HIS A 156 -3.25 -8.00 -4.62
C HIS A 156 -2.02 -7.26 -4.04
N PRO A 157 -0.79 -7.42 -4.56
CA PRO A 157 0.38 -6.76 -3.97
C PRO A 157 0.29 -5.23 -3.94
N GLU A 158 -0.34 -4.63 -4.95
CA GLU A 158 -0.55 -3.18 -5.03
C GLU A 158 -1.62 -2.72 -4.04
N LEU A 159 -2.76 -3.43 -3.99
CA LEU A 159 -3.89 -3.10 -3.12
C LEU A 159 -3.53 -3.28 -1.64
N GLN A 160 -2.79 -4.33 -1.30
CA GLN A 160 -2.27 -4.57 0.05
C GLN A 160 -1.33 -3.44 0.51
N GLN A 161 -0.48 -2.93 -0.40
CA GLN A 161 0.37 -1.78 -0.09
C GLN A 161 -0.47 -0.53 0.18
N MET A 162 -1.51 -0.30 -0.62
CA MET A 162 -2.42 0.84 -0.46
C MET A 162 -3.14 0.79 0.90
N TRP A 163 -3.68 -0.37 1.26
CA TRP A 163 -4.30 -0.64 2.57
C TRP A 163 -3.40 -0.26 3.74
N PHE A 164 -2.17 -0.80 3.75
CA PHE A 164 -1.24 -0.53 4.85
C PHE A 164 -0.74 0.91 4.85
N LYS A 165 -0.41 1.48 3.68
CA LYS A 165 0.04 2.89 3.58
C LYS A 165 -1.05 3.85 4.07
N ALA A 166 -2.32 3.58 3.77
CA ALA A 166 -3.45 4.39 4.24
C ALA A 166 -3.49 4.41 5.78
N HIS A 167 -3.50 3.23 6.41
CA HIS A 167 -3.48 3.14 7.88
C HIS A 167 -2.22 3.74 8.51
N TYR A 168 -1.06 3.65 7.83
CA TYR A 168 0.15 4.31 8.28
C TYR A 168 -0.01 5.83 8.26
N ARG A 169 -0.52 6.42 7.16
CA ARG A 169 -0.74 7.86 7.03
C ARG A 169 -1.72 8.40 8.07
N GLU A 170 -2.82 7.69 8.32
CA GLU A 170 -3.77 8.04 9.38
C GLU A 170 -3.09 8.07 10.75
N ALA A 171 -2.34 7.01 11.08
CA ALA A 171 -1.66 6.90 12.37
C ALA A 171 -0.50 7.91 12.52
N GLU A 172 0.21 8.25 11.45
CA GLU A 172 1.23 9.32 11.43
C GLU A 172 0.60 10.68 11.72
N LYS A 173 -0.55 10.97 11.08
CA LYS A 173 -1.31 12.20 11.30
C LYS A 173 -1.78 12.34 12.74
N VAL A 174 -2.32 11.27 13.33
CA VAL A 174 -2.77 11.27 14.73
C VAL A 174 -1.61 11.42 15.72
N ARG A 175 -0.44 10.84 15.41
CA ARG A 175 0.73 10.87 16.31
C ARG A 175 1.62 12.10 16.15
N GLY A 176 1.50 12.83 15.04
CA GLY A 176 2.37 13.96 14.72
C GLY A 176 3.83 13.56 14.47
N ARG A 177 4.11 12.29 14.17
CA ARG A 177 5.47 11.79 13.86
C ARG A 177 5.44 10.61 12.92
N ALA A 178 6.55 10.38 12.22
CA ALA A 178 6.75 9.20 11.39
C ALA A 178 6.67 7.89 12.21
N LEU A 179 6.14 6.84 11.60
CA LEU A 179 6.03 5.52 12.24
C LEU A 179 7.32 4.72 12.13
N GLY A 180 7.79 4.20 13.26
CA GLY A 180 8.87 3.22 13.29
C GLY A 180 8.40 1.82 12.91
N ALA A 181 9.34 0.90 12.71
CA ALA A 181 9.05 -0.49 12.31
C ALA A 181 8.07 -1.21 13.26
N VAL A 182 8.20 -0.98 14.57
CA VAL A 182 7.32 -1.59 15.58
C VAL A 182 5.89 -1.03 15.50
N ASP A 183 5.74 0.25 15.22
CA ASP A 183 4.42 0.87 15.08
C ASP A 183 3.71 0.33 13.83
N LYS A 184 4.43 0.24 12.70
CA LYS A 184 3.93 -0.37 11.47
C LYS A 184 3.51 -1.82 11.69
N TYR A 185 4.31 -2.61 12.41
CA TYR A 185 3.93 -3.98 12.80
C TYR A 185 2.63 -4.04 13.60
N ARG A 186 2.46 -3.16 14.59
CA ARG A 186 1.23 -3.10 15.39
C ARG A 186 0.01 -2.76 14.54
N LEU A 187 0.16 -1.84 13.58
CA LEU A 187 -0.91 -1.46 12.66
C LEU A 187 -1.30 -2.62 11.75
N ARG A 188 -0.34 -3.34 11.16
CA ARG A 188 -0.65 -4.53 10.34
C ARG A 188 -1.41 -5.60 11.10
N LYS A 189 -1.12 -5.75 12.40
CA LYS A 189 -1.84 -6.69 13.27
C LYS A 189 -3.23 -6.19 13.67
N LYS A 190 -3.38 -4.88 13.88
CA LYS A 190 -4.66 -4.25 14.23
C LYS A 190 -5.62 -4.19 13.03
N HIS A 191 -5.06 -4.00 11.84
CA HIS A 191 -5.78 -3.85 10.58
C HIS A 191 -5.26 -4.90 9.60
N PRO A 192 -5.66 -6.18 9.78
CA PRO A 192 -5.28 -7.25 8.86
C PRO A 192 -5.83 -6.97 7.45
N LEU A 193 -5.24 -7.62 6.45
CA LEU A 193 -5.74 -7.51 5.08
C LEU A 193 -7.13 -8.15 4.98
N PRO A 194 -8.08 -7.52 4.26
CA PRO A 194 -9.36 -8.16 3.97
C PRO A 194 -9.18 -9.33 3.00
N THR A 195 -10.05 -10.34 3.10
CA THR A 195 -9.99 -11.59 2.32
C THR A 195 -10.18 -11.39 0.82
N THR A 196 -10.67 -10.23 0.41
CA THR A 196 -10.85 -9.77 -0.98
C THR A 196 -9.53 -9.47 -1.70
N ILE A 197 -8.46 -9.17 -0.95
CA ILE A 197 -7.11 -8.86 -1.46
C ILE A 197 -6.03 -9.74 -0.82
N TRP A 198 -6.45 -10.84 -0.18
CA TRP A 198 -5.58 -11.77 0.53
C TRP A 198 -6.19 -13.17 0.52
N ASP A 199 -5.41 -14.15 0.05
CA ASP A 199 -5.78 -15.56 -0.07
C ASP A 199 -5.79 -16.33 1.27
N GLY A 200 -5.36 -15.68 2.36
CA GLY A 200 -5.40 -16.27 3.69
C GLY A 200 -4.14 -17.04 4.08
N GLU A 201 -3.07 -17.05 3.27
CA GLU A 201 -1.82 -17.74 3.63
C GLU A 201 -1.10 -17.03 4.79
N GLU A 202 -1.45 -17.36 6.04
CA GLU A 202 -0.83 -16.72 7.21
C GLU A 202 0.68 -17.02 7.27
N THR A 203 1.49 -15.96 7.32
CA THR A 203 2.90 -16.11 7.69
C THR A 203 2.97 -16.53 9.15
N VAL A 204 3.23 -17.81 9.42
CA VAL A 204 3.38 -18.32 10.78
C VAL A 204 4.67 -17.76 11.39
N TYR A 205 4.56 -16.62 12.09
CA TYR A 205 5.68 -15.98 12.79
C TYR A 205 6.11 -16.74 14.06
N CYS A 206 5.30 -17.68 14.54
CA CYS A 206 5.63 -18.49 15.70
C CYS A 206 6.66 -19.56 15.32
N PHE A 207 7.74 -19.67 16.07
CA PHE A 207 8.67 -20.79 15.91
C PHE A 207 7.93 -22.13 15.97
N LYS A 208 8.46 -23.14 15.27
CA LYS A 208 7.96 -24.53 15.36
C LYS A 208 7.86 -24.98 16.81
N GLU A 209 6.89 -25.83 17.10
CA GLU A 209 6.58 -26.27 18.47
C GLU A 209 7.79 -26.83 19.21
N LYS A 210 8.58 -27.68 18.55
CA LYS A 210 9.84 -28.21 19.08
C LYS A 210 10.80 -27.11 19.53
N SER A 211 10.97 -26.06 18.72
CA SER A 211 11.83 -24.93 19.04
C SER A 211 11.27 -24.10 20.20
N ARG A 212 9.94 -23.91 20.26
CA ARG A 212 9.29 -23.21 21.40
C ARG A 212 9.50 -23.97 22.71
N ASN A 213 9.37 -25.30 22.69
CA ASN A 213 9.52 -26.12 23.89
C ASN A 213 10.96 -26.11 24.40
N ALA A 214 11.95 -26.25 23.52
CA ALA A 214 13.37 -26.15 23.90
C ALA A 214 13.74 -24.78 24.52
N LEU A 215 13.18 -23.68 23.98
CA LEU A 215 13.38 -22.34 24.53
C LEU A 215 12.74 -22.19 25.92
N LYS A 216 11.50 -22.66 26.10
CA LYS A 216 10.81 -22.65 27.40
C LYS A 216 11.54 -23.49 28.46
N GLU A 217 11.98 -24.69 28.10
CA GLU A 217 12.71 -25.59 28.99
C GLU A 217 14.02 -24.96 29.48
N CYS A 218 14.79 -24.34 28.57
CA CYS A 218 15.98 -23.61 28.97
C CYS A 218 15.64 -22.39 29.85
N TYR A 219 14.59 -21.63 29.53
CA TYR A 219 14.18 -20.48 30.34
C TYR A 219 13.80 -20.85 31.77
N ASN A 220 13.12 -21.98 31.95
CA ASN A 220 12.74 -22.49 33.27
C ASN A 220 13.97 -22.86 34.11
N ARG A 221 15.05 -23.33 33.47
CA ARG A 221 16.33 -23.61 34.14
C ARG A 221 17.14 -22.34 34.38
N ASN A 222 17.22 -21.47 33.39
CA ASN A 222 17.98 -20.22 33.45
C ASN A 222 17.32 -19.11 32.63
N ARG A 223 16.86 -18.05 33.31
CA ARG A 223 16.22 -16.87 32.67
C ARG A 223 17.21 -15.98 31.89
N TYR A 224 18.51 -16.10 32.17
CA TYR A 224 19.59 -15.32 31.58
C TYR A 224 20.68 -16.26 31.04
N PRO A 225 20.42 -16.96 29.92
CA PRO A 225 21.37 -17.90 29.37
C PRO A 225 22.66 -17.21 28.90
N THR A 226 23.79 -17.89 29.08
CA THR A 226 25.11 -17.44 28.64
C THR A 226 25.20 -17.42 27.11
N PRO A 227 26.21 -16.74 26.52
CA PRO A 227 26.43 -16.78 25.07
C PRO A 227 26.55 -18.19 24.50
N ASP A 228 27.17 -19.12 25.25
CA ASP A 228 27.35 -20.52 24.83
C ASP A 228 26.05 -21.31 24.89
N GLU A 229 25.26 -21.13 25.94
CA GLU A 229 23.92 -21.73 26.04
C GLU A 229 23.02 -21.24 24.89
N LYS A 230 23.08 -19.96 24.55
CA LYS A 230 22.35 -19.40 23.40
C LYS A 230 22.82 -19.99 22.07
N ARG A 231 24.14 -20.16 21.88
CA ARG A 231 24.70 -20.84 20.69
C ARG A 231 24.22 -22.29 20.61
N GLY A 232 24.22 -23.01 21.73
CA GLY A 232 23.68 -24.37 21.83
C GLY A 232 22.21 -24.45 21.47
N LEU A 233 21.38 -23.52 21.98
CA LEU A 233 19.96 -23.44 21.62
C LEU A 233 19.74 -23.11 20.15
N ALA A 234 20.49 -22.17 19.59
CA ALA A 234 20.42 -21.84 18.16
C ALA A 234 20.64 -23.10 17.30
N LYS A 235 21.72 -23.85 17.60
CA LYS A 235 22.03 -25.12 16.92
C LYS A 235 20.93 -26.17 17.12
N LYS A 236 20.42 -26.35 18.36
CA LYS A 236 19.37 -27.35 18.67
C LYS A 236 18.02 -27.04 18.02
N THR A 237 17.69 -25.75 17.88
CA THR A 237 16.36 -25.30 17.43
C THR A 237 16.30 -24.89 15.96
N GLY A 238 17.45 -24.81 15.28
CA GLY A 238 17.55 -24.28 13.92
C GLY A 238 17.27 -22.77 13.83
N LEU A 239 17.24 -22.07 14.97
CA LEU A 239 17.03 -20.63 15.04
C LEU A 239 18.38 -19.90 14.98
N THR A 240 18.36 -18.67 14.48
CA THR A 240 19.52 -17.78 14.56
C THR A 240 19.79 -17.36 16.01
N LEU A 241 21.04 -17.04 16.31
CA LEU A 241 21.44 -16.55 17.64
C LEU A 241 20.67 -15.27 18.04
N THR A 242 20.37 -14.41 17.07
CA THR A 242 19.56 -13.20 17.25
C THR A 242 18.11 -13.54 17.62
N GLN A 243 17.48 -14.51 16.95
CA GLN A 243 16.13 -14.97 17.30
C GLN A 243 16.05 -15.53 18.72
N VAL A 244 17.04 -16.35 19.11
CA VAL A 244 17.13 -16.87 20.49
C VAL A 244 17.30 -15.70 21.47
N SER A 245 18.24 -14.79 21.23
CA SER A 245 18.48 -13.63 22.09
C SER A 245 17.24 -12.74 22.27
N ASN A 246 16.52 -12.48 21.18
CA ASN A 246 15.28 -11.71 21.17
C ASN A 246 14.17 -12.44 21.91
N TRP A 247 14.05 -13.75 21.78
CA TRP A 247 13.05 -14.54 22.49
C TRP A 247 13.21 -14.42 24.00
N PHE A 248 14.44 -14.56 24.53
CA PHE A 248 14.70 -14.43 25.97
C PHE A 248 14.45 -12.99 26.47
N LYS A 249 14.84 -11.98 25.69
CA LYS A 249 14.54 -10.57 25.99
C LYS A 249 13.03 -10.34 26.08
N ASN A 250 12.28 -10.78 25.07
CA ASN A 250 10.83 -10.61 24.99
C ASN A 250 10.10 -11.40 26.07
N ARG A 251 10.57 -12.60 26.42
CA ARG A 251 9.99 -13.43 27.48
C ARG A 251 10.07 -12.73 28.84
N ARG A 252 11.26 -12.21 29.20
CA ARG A 252 11.43 -11.44 30.43
C ARG A 252 10.61 -10.15 30.46
N GLN A 253 10.41 -9.49 29.31
CA GLN A 253 9.55 -8.32 29.23
C GLN A 253 8.08 -8.67 29.52
N ARG A 254 7.59 -9.82 29.04
CA ARG A 254 6.22 -10.29 29.32
C ARG A 254 6.03 -10.65 30.80
N ASP A 255 7.05 -11.24 31.43
CA ASP A 255 6.98 -11.65 32.85
C ASP A 255 6.93 -10.45 33.82
N ARG A 256 7.34 -9.25 33.40
CA ARG A 256 7.32 -8.03 34.24
C ARG A 256 5.94 -7.37 34.37
N GLY A 257 4.91 -7.91 33.72
CA GLY A 257 3.57 -7.30 33.65
C GLY A 257 3.54 -5.98 32.87
N PRO A 258 2.36 -5.46 32.50
CA PRO A 258 2.24 -4.10 31.98
C PRO A 258 2.65 -3.13 33.10
N GLN A 259 3.77 -2.43 32.91
CA GLN A 259 4.15 -1.33 33.79
C GLN A 259 3.07 -0.25 33.68
N THR A 260 2.27 -0.07 34.73
CA THR A 260 1.42 1.11 34.91
C THR A 260 2.33 2.33 34.91
N ARG A 261 2.30 3.09 33.81
CA ARG A 261 2.90 4.42 33.77
C ARG A 261 1.93 5.34 34.51
N GLY A 262 2.29 5.70 35.74
CA GLY A 262 1.67 6.81 36.48
C GLY A 262 2.04 8.15 35.86
#